data_AF-A0A917CIN3-F1
#
_entry.id   AF-A0A917CIN3-F1
#
_cell.length_a   1.000
_cell.length_b   1.000
_cell.length_c   1.000
_cell.angle_alpha   90.00
_cell.angle_beta   90.00
_cell.angle_gamma   90.00
#
_symmetry.space_group_name_H-M   'P 1'
#
loop_
_entity.id
_entity.type
_entity.pdbx_description
1 polymer ?
#
loop_
_entity_poly.entity_id
_entity_poly.type
_entity_poly.pdbx_seq_one_letter_code
_entity_poly.pdbx_strand_id
1 'polypeptide(L)'
;MKAPKARINRKDWRNLPTAEWNTATFHAYFADMNRELYGMDYAPMRNYSFEQGVLKRAITEHGAELLRAAFDECFRDYRPTRDYPILTAGFCVAYRINGIIPRLKRERAEAEKAGVDDTDYDALEAWL
;
A
#
# COMPACT_ATOMS: atom_id res chain seq x y z
N MET A 1 26.19 14.39 -23.28
CA MET A 1 25.25 13.28 -23.54
C MET A 1 24.65 12.86 -22.21
N LYS A 2 23.32 12.92 -22.02
CA LYS A 2 22.67 12.39 -20.81
C LYS A 2 22.68 10.86 -20.90
N ALA A 3 23.16 10.18 -19.87
CA ALA A 3 23.07 8.73 -19.79
C ALA A 3 21.59 8.27 -19.92
N PRO A 4 21.32 7.16 -20.64
CA PRO A 4 19.96 6.66 -20.77
C PRO A 4 19.42 6.28 -19.39
N LYS A 5 18.30 6.88 -18.99
CA LYS A 5 17.62 6.55 -17.74
C LYS A 5 17.17 5.10 -17.82
N ALA A 6 17.65 4.25 -16.92
CA ALA A 6 17.26 2.84 -16.86
C ALA A 6 15.72 2.72 -16.82
N ARG A 7 15.17 1.83 -17.64
CA ARG A 7 13.72 1.62 -17.70
C ARG A 7 13.27 0.92 -16.42
N ILE A 8 12.56 1.64 -15.56
CA ILE A 8 12.05 1.11 -14.29
C ILE A 8 11.05 -0.02 -14.58
N ASN A 9 11.31 -1.22 -14.03
CA ASN A 9 10.38 -2.34 -14.12
C ASN A 9 9.27 -2.20 -13.06
N ARG A 10 8.13 -1.64 -13.47
CA ARG A 10 7.00 -1.39 -12.56
C ARG A 10 6.31 -2.65 -12.03
N LYS A 11 6.55 -3.83 -12.63
CA LYS A 11 5.97 -5.10 -12.20
C LYS A 11 6.80 -5.80 -11.12
N ASP A 12 8.07 -5.46 -11.00
CA ASP A 12 8.94 -5.97 -9.94
C ASP A 12 8.73 -5.17 -8.64
N TRP A 13 7.52 -5.29 -8.09
CA TRP A 13 7.10 -4.50 -6.93
C TRP A 13 7.90 -4.82 -5.67
N ARG A 14 8.44 -6.03 -5.54
CA ARG A 14 9.24 -6.46 -4.38
C ARG A 14 10.55 -5.70 -4.26
N ASN A 15 11.16 -5.34 -5.39
CA ASN A 15 12.43 -4.61 -5.42
C ASN A 15 12.26 -3.11 -5.71
N LEU A 16 11.02 -2.65 -5.97
CA LEU A 16 10.74 -1.25 -6.28
C LEU A 16 10.41 -0.48 -4.99
N PRO A 17 11.10 0.65 -4.70
CA PRO A 17 10.74 1.51 -3.56
C PRO A 17 9.27 1.92 -3.61
N THR A 18 8.55 1.85 -2.49
CA THR A 18 7.11 2.07 -2.48
C THR A 18 6.70 3.48 -2.95
N ALA A 19 7.56 4.49 -2.77
CA ALA A 19 7.36 5.84 -3.30
C ALA A 19 7.24 5.90 -4.85
N GLU A 20 7.77 4.90 -5.55
CA GLU A 20 7.75 4.78 -7.02
C GLU A 20 6.59 3.90 -7.52
N TRP A 21 5.74 3.38 -6.63
CA TRP A 21 4.64 2.53 -7.04
C TRP A 21 3.54 3.33 -7.73
N ASN A 22 3.01 2.76 -8.80
CA ASN A 22 1.86 3.28 -9.53
C ASN A 22 0.78 2.21 -9.64
N THR A 23 -0.29 2.51 -10.39
CA THR A 23 -1.39 1.56 -10.60
C THR A 23 -0.91 0.21 -11.12
N ALA A 24 0.02 0.17 -12.08
CA ALA A 24 0.55 -1.08 -12.62
C ALA A 24 1.34 -1.88 -11.56
N THR A 25 2.08 -1.21 -10.69
CA THR A 25 2.77 -1.84 -9.57
C THR A 25 1.79 -2.44 -8.56
N PHE A 26 0.74 -1.71 -8.21
CA PHE A 26 -0.31 -2.25 -7.33
C PHE A 26 -1.04 -3.45 -7.96
N HIS A 27 -1.37 -3.41 -9.25
CA HIS A 27 -1.94 -4.58 -9.92
C HIS A 27 -1.00 -5.79 -9.89
N ALA A 28 0.31 -5.60 -10.08
CA ALA A 28 1.28 -6.69 -9.96
C ALA A 28 1.36 -7.24 -8.53
N TYR A 29 1.35 -6.35 -7.53
CA TYR A 29 1.26 -6.71 -6.12
C TYR A 29 0.01 -7.54 -5.82
N PHE A 30 -1.18 -7.07 -6.20
CA PHE A 30 -2.42 -7.80 -5.98
C PHE A 30 -2.42 -9.15 -6.70
N ALA A 31 -1.86 -9.22 -7.92
CA ALA A 31 -1.77 -10.47 -8.65
C ALA A 31 -0.90 -11.50 -7.96
N ASP A 32 0.27 -11.09 -7.49
CA ASP A 32 1.15 -11.98 -6.75
C ASP A 32 0.56 -12.37 -5.40
N MET A 33 0.01 -11.42 -4.63
CA MET A 33 -0.56 -11.71 -3.31
C MET A 33 -1.76 -12.66 -3.38
N ASN A 34 -2.65 -12.51 -4.37
CA ASN A 34 -3.76 -13.45 -4.55
C ASN A 34 -3.27 -14.84 -4.98
N ARG A 35 -2.23 -14.91 -5.82
CA ARG A 35 -1.65 -16.18 -6.22
C ARG A 35 -0.95 -16.88 -5.05
N GLU A 36 -0.20 -16.13 -4.24
CA GLU A 36 0.52 -16.67 -3.08
C GLU A 36 -0.42 -17.11 -1.95
N LEU A 37 -1.42 -16.28 -1.61
CA LEU A 37 -2.28 -16.54 -0.46
C LEU A 37 -3.47 -17.44 -0.79
N TYR A 38 -4.01 -17.34 -2.00
CA TYR A 38 -5.26 -18.01 -2.38
C TYR A 38 -5.12 -18.97 -3.56
N GLY A 39 -3.95 -19.02 -4.22
CA GLY A 39 -3.72 -19.90 -5.37
C GLY A 39 -4.49 -19.52 -6.62
N MET A 40 -4.97 -18.27 -6.72
CA MET A 40 -5.89 -17.82 -7.76
C MET A 40 -5.31 -16.68 -8.58
N ASP A 41 -5.59 -16.71 -9.88
CA ASP A 41 -5.24 -15.63 -10.80
C ASP A 41 -6.10 -14.39 -10.53
N TYR A 42 -5.49 -13.23 -10.73
CA TYR A 42 -6.13 -11.96 -10.45
C TYR A 42 -7.11 -11.53 -11.54
N ALA A 43 -8.30 -11.16 -11.11
CA ALA A 43 -9.31 -10.51 -11.92
C ALA A 43 -9.83 -9.24 -11.22
N PRO A 44 -10.01 -8.12 -11.94
CA PRO A 44 -10.53 -6.88 -11.35
C PRO A 44 -12.02 -7.03 -10.99
N MET A 45 -12.49 -6.29 -9.97
CA MET A 45 -13.90 -6.34 -9.52
C MET A 45 -14.93 -6.07 -10.62
N ARG A 46 -14.61 -5.20 -11.57
CA ARG A 46 -15.50 -4.80 -12.68
C ARG A 46 -14.79 -4.85 -14.01
N ASN A 47 -13.73 -4.07 -14.16
CA ASN A 47 -12.79 -4.10 -15.27
C ASN A 47 -11.52 -3.34 -14.88
N TYR A 48 -10.43 -3.55 -15.64
CA TYR A 48 -9.13 -2.93 -15.37
C TYR A 48 -9.16 -1.40 -15.42
N SER A 49 -9.92 -0.79 -16.34
CA SER A 49 -9.98 0.67 -16.48
C SER A 49 -10.59 1.33 -15.24
N PHE A 50 -11.70 0.77 -14.73
CA PHE A 50 -12.31 1.20 -13.49
C PHE A 50 -11.35 1.08 -12.31
N GLU A 51 -10.69 -0.08 -12.17
CA GLU A 51 -9.78 -0.34 -11.06
C GLU A 51 -8.55 0.57 -11.08
N GLN A 52 -7.99 0.83 -12.26
CA GLN A 52 -6.92 1.81 -12.44
C GLN A 52 -7.36 3.24 -12.06
N GLY A 53 -8.60 3.62 -12.41
CA GLY A 53 -9.15 4.93 -12.06
C GLY A 53 -9.26 5.14 -10.55
N VAL A 54 -9.79 4.15 -9.81
CA VAL A 54 -9.91 4.23 -8.35
C VAL A 54 -8.56 4.13 -7.65
N LEU A 55 -7.65 3.26 -8.11
CA LEU A 55 -6.29 3.18 -7.58
C LEU A 55 -5.53 4.48 -7.79
N LYS A 56 -5.61 5.09 -8.97
CA LYS A 56 -4.93 6.37 -9.25
C LYS A 56 -5.39 7.45 -8.27
N ARG A 57 -6.70 7.55 -8.00
CA ARG A 57 -7.24 8.51 -7.02
C ARG A 57 -6.73 8.22 -5.61
N ALA A 58 -6.79 6.96 -5.17
CA ALA A 58 -6.30 6.57 -3.85
C ALA A 58 -4.80 6.84 -3.67
N ILE A 59 -3.98 6.60 -4.70
CA ILE A 59 -2.54 6.93 -4.69
C ILE A 59 -2.34 8.44 -4.53
N THR A 60 -3.09 9.26 -5.28
CA THR A 60 -3.00 10.72 -5.16
C THR A 60 -3.42 11.21 -3.77
N GLU A 61 -4.46 10.61 -3.18
CA GLU A 61 -5.04 11.06 -1.91
C GLU A 61 -4.23 10.63 -0.68
N HIS A 62 -3.62 9.44 -0.72
CA HIS A 62 -2.99 8.83 0.46
C HIS A 62 -1.49 8.59 0.30
N GLY A 63 -0.97 8.68 -0.91
CA GLY A 63 0.38 8.22 -1.23
C GLY A 63 0.46 6.69 -1.32
N ALA A 64 1.44 6.20 -2.07
CA ALA A 64 1.59 4.77 -2.31
C ALA A 64 2.00 3.98 -1.06
N GLU A 65 2.78 4.58 -0.15
CA GLU A 65 3.28 3.88 1.03
C GLU A 65 2.17 3.54 2.02
N LEU A 66 1.34 4.52 2.37
CA LEU A 66 0.20 4.33 3.26
C LEU A 66 -0.84 3.41 2.62
N LEU A 67 -1.05 3.53 1.30
CA LEU A 67 -1.98 2.68 0.57
C LEU A 67 -1.52 1.22 0.53
N ARG A 68 -0.21 0.97 0.36
CA ARG A 68 0.36 -0.38 0.47
C ARG A 68 0.11 -0.98 1.85
N ALA A 69 0.42 -0.24 2.92
CA ALA A 69 0.18 -0.72 4.29
C ALA A 69 -1.29 -1.06 4.53
N ALA A 70 -2.21 -0.23 4.02
CA ALA A 70 -3.64 -0.50 4.11
C ALA A 70 -4.05 -1.77 3.34
N PHE A 71 -3.45 -2.04 2.18
CA PHE A 71 -3.73 -3.26 1.42
C PHE A 71 -3.11 -4.51 2.05
N ASP A 72 -1.91 -4.42 2.64
CA ASP A 72 -1.31 -5.51 3.42
C ASP A 72 -2.26 -5.94 4.55
N GLU A 73 -2.86 -4.98 5.25
CA GLU A 73 -3.91 -5.26 6.24
C GLU A 73 -5.18 -5.86 5.64
N CYS A 74 -5.61 -5.40 4.46
CA CYS A 74 -6.75 -6.01 3.77
C CYS A 74 -6.50 -7.49 3.46
N PHE A 75 -5.31 -7.86 2.96
CA PHE A 75 -4.95 -9.25 2.70
C PHE A 75 -4.87 -10.09 3.98
N ARG A 76 -4.31 -9.53 5.07
CA ARG A 76 -4.24 -10.20 6.38
C ARG A 76 -5.63 -10.56 6.93
N ASP A 77 -6.59 -9.67 6.77
CA ASP A 77 -7.94 -9.83 7.32
C ASP A 77 -8.89 -10.58 6.38
N TYR A 78 -8.59 -10.63 5.08
CA TYR A 78 -9.50 -11.22 4.10
C TYR A 78 -9.61 -12.72 4.29
N ARG A 79 -10.84 -13.23 4.16
CA ARG A 79 -11.17 -14.65 4.23
C ARG A 79 -11.91 -15.00 2.94
N PRO A 80 -11.23 -15.65 1.99
CA PRO A 80 -11.85 -16.07 0.74
C PRO A 80 -13.06 -16.97 0.99
N THR A 81 -14.10 -16.79 0.18
CA THR A 81 -15.26 -17.67 0.13
C THR A 81 -15.43 -18.21 -1.28
N ARG A 82 -16.35 -19.16 -1.47
CA ARG A 82 -16.64 -19.71 -2.81
C ARG A 82 -17.03 -18.61 -3.82
N ASP A 83 -17.84 -17.66 -3.37
CA ASP A 83 -18.37 -16.60 -4.24
C ASP A 83 -17.38 -15.42 -4.36
N TYR A 84 -16.45 -15.28 -3.41
CA TYR A 84 -15.40 -14.26 -3.40
C TYR A 84 -14.05 -14.91 -3.09
N PRO A 85 -13.42 -15.58 -4.07
CA PRO A 85 -12.19 -16.34 -3.86
C PRO A 85 -10.91 -15.48 -3.87
N ILE A 86 -11.00 -14.23 -4.33
CA ILE A 86 -9.87 -13.32 -4.47
C ILE A 86 -10.20 -11.94 -3.91
N LEU A 87 -9.15 -11.26 -3.43
CA LEU A 87 -9.23 -9.87 -3.01
C LEU A 87 -8.86 -8.94 -4.16
N THR A 88 -9.72 -8.00 -4.49
CA THR A 88 -9.49 -7.03 -5.58
C THR A 88 -9.12 -5.66 -5.03
N ALA A 89 -8.29 -4.92 -5.77
CA ALA A 89 -7.90 -3.57 -5.40
C ALA A 89 -9.11 -2.63 -5.35
N GLY A 90 -10.03 -2.76 -6.31
CA GLY A 90 -11.26 -1.99 -6.38
C GLY A 90 -12.16 -2.21 -5.17
N PHE A 91 -12.31 -3.46 -4.70
CA PHE A 91 -13.04 -3.75 -3.48
C PHE A 91 -12.37 -3.13 -2.24
N CYS A 92 -11.05 -3.24 -2.13
CA CYS A 92 -10.31 -2.65 -1.01
C CYS A 92 -10.52 -1.13 -0.97
N VAL A 93 -10.33 -0.45 -2.10
CA VAL A 93 -10.49 1.01 -2.20
C VAL A 93 -11.92 1.44 -1.91
N ALA A 94 -12.92 0.72 -2.44
CA ALA A 94 -14.32 1.10 -2.27
C ALA A 94 -14.85 0.90 -0.84
N TYR A 95 -14.38 -0.13 -0.12
CA TYR A 95 -15.04 -0.58 1.10
C TYR A 95 -14.13 -0.76 2.32
N ARG A 96 -12.81 -0.95 2.15
CA ARG A 96 -11.93 -1.35 3.25
C ARG A 96 -11.05 -0.20 3.72
N ILE A 97 -10.39 0.50 2.79
CA ILE A 97 -9.33 1.45 3.16
C ILE A 97 -9.85 2.64 3.97
N ASN A 98 -11.12 3.03 3.81
CA ASN A 98 -11.73 4.14 4.57
C ASN A 98 -11.74 3.90 6.07
N GLY A 99 -11.78 2.64 6.53
CA GLY A 99 -11.66 2.30 7.96
C GLY A 99 -10.21 2.11 8.42
N ILE A 100 -9.32 1.70 7.51
CA ILE A 100 -7.93 1.34 7.83
C ILE A 100 -7.02 2.57 7.84
N ILE A 101 -7.11 3.41 6.80
CA ILE A 101 -6.21 4.54 6.59
C ILE A 101 -6.26 5.57 7.73
N PRO A 102 -7.44 6.00 8.23
CA PRO A 102 -7.47 6.95 9.35
C PRO A 102 -6.76 6.42 10.60
N ARG A 103 -6.92 5.12 10.89
CA ARG A 103 -6.23 4.46 12.00
C ARG A 103 -4.72 4.43 11.76
N LEU A 104 -4.27 4.02 10.58
CA LEU A 104 -2.83 4.01 10.23
C LEU A 104 -2.19 5.40 10.29
N LYS A 105 -2.92 6.46 9.87
CA LYS A 105 -2.43 7.85 9.99
C LYS A 105 -2.23 8.24 11.44
N ARG A 106 -3.16 7.87 12.34
CA ARG A 106 -3.05 8.14 13.78
C ARG A 106 -1.85 7.40 14.38
N GLU A 107 -1.72 6.11 14.11
CA GLU A 107 -0.60 5.28 14.60
C GLU A 107 0.76 5.84 14.17
N ARG A 108 0.90 6.28 12.91
CA ARG A 108 2.12 6.93 12.41
C ARG A 108 2.40 8.25 13.13
N ALA A 109 1.40 9.09 13.31
CA ALA A 109 1.55 10.36 14.03
C ALA A 109 1.91 10.17 15.51
N GLU A 110 1.40 9.12 16.15
CA GLU A 110 1.76 8.74 17.53
C GLU A 110 3.21 8.24 17.60
N ALA A 111 3.64 7.40 16.66
CA ALA A 111 5.01 6.91 16.58
C ALA A 111 6.02 8.04 16.31
N GLU A 112 5.69 8.99 15.43
CA GLU A 112 6.53 10.17 15.17
C GLU A 112 6.69 11.03 16.43
N LYS A 113 5.62 11.23 17.21
CA LYS A 113 5.70 11.96 18.48
C LYS A 113 6.54 11.22 19.53
N ALA A 114 6.36 9.91 19.64
CA ALA A 114 7.12 9.10 20.59
C ALA A 114 8.63 9.05 20.23
N GLY A 115 8.97 9.02 18.95
CA GLY A 115 10.37 9.06 18.49
C GLY A 115 11.06 10.42 18.71
N VAL A 116 10.30 11.51 18.80
CA VAL A 116 10.84 12.84 19.15
C VAL A 116 11.13 12.95 20.65
N ASP A 117 10.33 12.31 21.50
CA ASP A 117 10.49 12.34 22.96
C ASP A 117 11.79 11.65 23.44
N ASP A 118 12.22 10.58 22.77
CA ASP A 118 13.44 9.82 23.11
C ASP A 118 14.74 10.62 22.84
N THR A 119 14.71 11.63 21.96
CA THR A 119 15.91 12.42 21.59
C THR A 119 16.15 13.62 22.52
N ASP A 120 15.17 14.00 23.34
CA ASP A 120 15.25 15.23 24.16
C ASP A 120 15.89 15.01 25.55
N TYR A 121 16.09 13.74 25.97
CA TYR A 121 16.74 13.42 27.24
C TYR A 121 18.25 13.66 27.24
N ASP A 122 18.93 13.47 26.10
CA ASP A 122 20.37 13.74 25.96
C ASP A 122 20.70 15.25 26.06
N ALA A 123 19.73 16.13 25.75
CA ALA A 123 19.91 17.58 25.86
C ALA A 123 19.79 18.09 27.30
N LEU A 124 19.10 17.35 28.19
CA LEU A 124 18.92 17.71 29.60
C LEU A 124 20.16 17.39 30.47
N GLU A 125 20.97 16.40 30.11
CA GLU A 125 22.23 16.10 30.82
C GLU A 125 23.31 17.18 30.62
N ALA A 126 23.23 17.97 29.55
CA ALA A 126 24.18 19.05 29.29
C ALA A 126 24.03 20.28 30.22
N TRP A 127 23.00 20.31 31.06
CA TRP A 127 22.69 21.39 32.01
C TRP A 127 22.84 21.00 33.49
N LEU A 128 23.29 19.77 33.77
CA LEU A 128 23.54 19.23 35.12
C LEU A 128 25.05 19.08 35.39
#